data_AF-M2M7V7-F1
#
_entry.id   AF-M2M7V7-F1
#
_cell.length_a   1.000
_cell.length_b   1.000
_cell.length_c   1.000
_cell.angle_alpha   90.00
_cell.angle_beta   90.00
_cell.angle_gamma   90.00
#
_symmetry.space_group_name_H-M   'P 1'
#
loop_
_entity.id
_entity.type
_entity.pdbx_description
1 polymer ?
#
loop_
_entity_poly.entity_id
_entity_poly.type
_entity_poly.pdbx_seq_one_letter_code
_entity_poly.pdbx_strand_id
1 'polypeptide(L)'
;MSSPAGYTPEGRLGNPKIQMADDPRLNRKLAEKLASLGLDKRQPEPELTASSPMEQIAATVGHYDAAFQRLYDSLPNDIPRDKDEPEVKHSTMTIKGPDNNDIALHVFRRADTEGQVLPGLLYTHGGGMTIINTINPVHVRWLKSLAIAGTVAIAVEFRNAYLEGQHNPFPAGSLDCKAAIRYIASHKSDFGIDKIILTGESGGGNLALTSAIRANREGYIKDIDGVYAMIPSTSNGGGWPKERMVKELPSMYAHDGYILSLKFMEISGHYYTPTDESKVDPLAWPHYATEKDLKGLPPHHIAVDELDPLRDEGMAYARKLDAAGVKVTAHMNLGIGHGCDIMFRQTLPDHFDTAVDSVVAFARRV
;
A
#
# COMPACT_ATOMS: atom_id res chain seq x y z
N MET A 1 16.09 11.10 -28.45
CA MET A 1 17.53 10.81 -28.63
C MET A 1 17.65 9.31 -28.78
N SER A 2 18.32 8.79 -29.80
CA SER A 2 18.59 7.34 -29.91
C SER A 2 19.47 6.93 -28.73
N SER A 3 19.12 5.83 -28.05
CA SER A 3 19.97 5.27 -26.99
C SER A 3 21.37 5.00 -27.54
N PRO A 4 22.44 5.30 -26.78
CA PRO A 4 23.79 4.93 -27.15
C PRO A 4 23.89 3.41 -27.39
N ALA A 5 24.73 3.01 -28.34
CA ALA A 5 24.94 1.60 -28.67
C ALA A 5 25.29 0.81 -27.39
N GLY A 6 24.49 -0.21 -27.07
CA GLY A 6 24.67 -1.07 -25.89
C GLY A 6 23.72 -0.81 -24.71
N TYR A 7 22.93 0.27 -24.71
CA TYR A 7 21.90 0.48 -23.67
C TYR A 7 20.56 -0.14 -24.09
N THR A 8 20.09 -1.13 -23.33
CA THR A 8 18.73 -1.66 -23.42
C THR A 8 17.91 -1.07 -22.27
N PRO A 9 16.81 -0.33 -22.56
CA PRO A 9 15.91 0.14 -21.51
C PRO A 9 15.37 -1.00 -20.66
N GLU A 10 15.02 -0.70 -19.41
CA GLU A 10 14.53 -1.70 -18.47
C GLU A 10 13.21 -2.36 -18.89
N GLY A 11 13.01 -3.60 -18.44
CA GLY A 11 11.78 -4.35 -18.62
C GLY A 11 11.18 -4.24 -20.03
N ARG A 12 9.89 -3.92 -20.07
CA ARG A 12 9.12 -3.86 -21.32
C ARG A 12 9.41 -2.63 -22.18
N LEU A 13 10.12 -1.64 -21.66
CA LEU A 13 10.60 -0.51 -22.46
C LEU A 13 11.68 -0.97 -23.46
N GLY A 14 12.56 -1.90 -23.04
CA GLY A 14 13.60 -2.46 -23.89
C GLY A 14 13.16 -3.71 -24.65
N ASN A 15 12.34 -4.56 -24.04
CA ASN A 15 11.79 -5.76 -24.67
C ASN A 15 10.30 -5.92 -24.31
N PRO A 16 9.35 -5.51 -25.16
CA PRO A 16 7.91 -5.55 -24.85
C PRO A 16 7.33 -6.93 -24.47
N LYS A 17 8.07 -8.01 -24.73
CA LYS A 17 7.69 -9.40 -24.45
C LYS A 17 8.33 -9.99 -23.21
N ILE A 18 9.27 -9.28 -22.57
CA ILE A 18 9.97 -9.78 -21.39
C ILE A 18 8.96 -10.13 -20.28
N GLN A 19 9.15 -11.28 -19.64
CA GLN A 19 8.40 -11.67 -18.44
C GLN A 19 9.20 -11.28 -17.20
N MET A 20 8.54 -11.23 -16.05
CA MET A 20 9.22 -10.92 -14.79
C MET A 20 10.35 -11.91 -14.52
N ALA A 21 10.10 -13.21 -14.74
CA ALA A 21 11.12 -14.27 -14.63
C ALA A 21 12.36 -14.07 -15.50
N ASP A 22 12.24 -13.38 -16.63
CA ASP A 22 13.34 -13.14 -17.56
C ASP A 22 14.05 -11.80 -17.29
N ASP A 23 13.56 -10.99 -16.35
CA ASP A 23 14.20 -9.73 -15.99
C ASP A 23 15.46 -10.01 -15.16
N PRO A 24 16.66 -9.63 -15.63
CA PRO A 24 17.92 -9.96 -14.98
C PRO A 24 18.09 -9.32 -13.59
N ARG A 25 17.23 -8.35 -13.23
CA ARG A 25 17.22 -7.69 -11.94
C ARG A 25 16.45 -8.48 -10.88
N LEU A 26 15.58 -9.40 -11.28
CA LEU A 26 14.73 -10.16 -10.35
C LEU A 26 15.58 -10.96 -9.38
N ASN A 27 15.27 -10.84 -8.08
CA ASN A 27 15.89 -11.63 -7.04
C ASN A 27 15.71 -13.13 -7.33
N ARG A 28 16.81 -13.87 -7.39
CA ARG A 28 16.80 -15.28 -7.78
C ARG A 28 15.89 -16.16 -6.91
N LYS A 29 15.90 -15.96 -5.58
CA LYS A 29 15.05 -16.74 -4.67
C LYS A 29 13.56 -16.43 -4.93
N LEU A 30 13.25 -15.15 -5.18
CA LEU A 30 11.90 -14.74 -5.55
C LEU A 30 11.49 -15.34 -6.90
N ALA A 31 12.37 -15.36 -7.91
CA ALA A 31 12.09 -15.98 -9.20
C ALA A 31 11.69 -17.46 -9.07
N GLU A 32 12.47 -18.23 -8.31
CA GLU A 32 12.19 -19.65 -8.03
C GLU A 32 10.85 -19.82 -7.30
N LYS A 33 10.55 -18.95 -6.32
CA LYS A 33 9.28 -18.97 -5.59
C LYS A 33 8.09 -18.64 -6.48
N LEU A 34 8.18 -17.59 -7.29
CA LEU A 34 7.12 -17.18 -8.21
C LEU A 34 6.83 -18.29 -9.23
N ALA A 35 7.87 -18.96 -9.74
CA ALA A 35 7.71 -20.09 -10.65
C ALA A 35 6.98 -21.27 -9.99
N SER A 36 7.27 -21.56 -8.71
CA SER A 36 6.55 -22.60 -7.95
C SER A 36 5.06 -22.29 -7.74
N LEU A 37 4.67 -21.02 -7.84
CA LEU A 37 3.30 -20.55 -7.69
C LEU A 37 2.61 -20.26 -9.04
N GLY A 38 3.34 -20.37 -10.16
CA GLY A 38 2.83 -19.95 -11.48
C GLY A 38 2.62 -18.43 -11.61
N LEU A 39 3.28 -17.63 -10.77
CA LEU A 39 3.21 -16.16 -10.75
C LEU A 39 4.41 -15.48 -11.42
N ASP A 40 5.30 -16.29 -12.01
CA ASP A 40 6.53 -15.85 -12.70
C ASP A 40 6.28 -15.25 -14.09
N LYS A 41 5.07 -15.45 -14.62
CA LYS A 41 4.62 -15.01 -15.93
C LYS A 41 3.38 -14.12 -15.82
N ARG A 42 3.18 -13.29 -16.85
CA ARG A 42 1.97 -12.48 -16.96
C ARG A 42 0.73 -13.36 -17.00
N GLN A 43 -0.21 -13.04 -16.12
CA GLN A 43 -1.49 -13.74 -16.03
C GLN A 43 -2.45 -13.29 -17.14
N PRO A 44 -3.41 -14.13 -17.56
CA PRO A 44 -4.49 -13.71 -18.45
C PRO A 44 -5.25 -12.51 -17.88
N GLU A 45 -5.55 -11.55 -18.74
CA GLU A 45 -6.24 -10.31 -18.36
C GLU A 45 -7.68 -10.33 -18.85
N PRO A 46 -8.64 -9.80 -18.07
CA PRO A 46 -10.02 -9.69 -18.48
C PRO A 46 -10.17 -8.69 -19.63
N GLU A 47 -11.05 -8.99 -20.58
CA GLU A 47 -11.44 -8.07 -21.67
C GLU A 47 -12.43 -7.00 -21.18
N LEU A 48 -12.12 -6.35 -20.05
CA LEU A 48 -12.90 -5.24 -19.51
C LEU A 48 -12.11 -3.93 -19.56
N THR A 49 -12.85 -2.82 -19.56
CA THR A 49 -12.30 -1.47 -19.48
C THR A 49 -13.10 -0.67 -18.46
N ALA A 50 -12.65 0.53 -18.13
CA ALA A 50 -13.43 1.47 -17.32
C ALA A 50 -14.79 1.87 -17.94
N SER A 51 -15.07 1.52 -19.21
CA SER A 51 -16.36 1.73 -19.87
C SER A 51 -17.29 0.51 -19.84
N SER A 52 -16.83 -0.62 -19.30
CA SER A 52 -17.65 -1.83 -19.16
C SER A 52 -18.78 -1.64 -18.13
N PRO A 53 -19.90 -2.38 -18.23
CA PRO A 53 -20.98 -2.29 -17.24
C PRO A 53 -20.49 -2.55 -15.81
N MET A 54 -20.93 -1.73 -14.86
CA MET A 54 -20.47 -1.80 -13.46
C MET A 54 -20.71 -3.18 -12.81
N GLU A 55 -21.76 -3.91 -13.21
CA GLU A 55 -22.02 -5.27 -12.75
C GLU A 55 -20.91 -6.26 -13.16
N GLN A 56 -20.41 -6.16 -14.41
CA GLN A 56 -19.31 -7.01 -14.89
C GLN A 56 -17.99 -6.64 -14.21
N ILE A 57 -17.77 -5.34 -13.96
CA ILE A 57 -16.63 -4.84 -13.19
C ILE A 57 -16.70 -5.38 -11.76
N ALA A 58 -17.85 -5.27 -11.08
CA ALA A 58 -18.05 -5.78 -9.73
C ALA A 58 -17.80 -7.29 -9.64
N ALA A 59 -18.32 -8.08 -10.59
CA ALA A 59 -18.08 -9.51 -10.64
C ALA A 59 -16.59 -9.83 -10.83
N THR A 60 -15.88 -9.06 -11.67
CA THR A 60 -14.44 -9.24 -11.90
C THR A 60 -13.62 -8.85 -10.69
N VAL A 61 -13.96 -7.74 -10.02
CA VAL A 61 -13.34 -7.31 -8.76
C VAL A 61 -13.54 -8.37 -7.68
N GLY A 62 -14.73 -8.96 -7.57
CA GLY A 62 -14.99 -10.07 -6.64
C GLY A 62 -14.17 -11.32 -6.93
N HIS A 63 -13.95 -11.67 -8.20
CA HIS A 63 -13.04 -12.75 -8.57
C HIS A 63 -11.59 -12.46 -8.15
N TYR A 64 -11.12 -11.21 -8.33
CA TYR A 64 -9.80 -10.80 -7.89
C TYR A 64 -9.68 -10.83 -6.36
N ASP A 65 -10.66 -10.31 -5.63
CA ASP A 65 -10.71 -10.39 -4.17
C ASP A 65 -10.52 -11.84 -3.71
N ALA A 66 -11.38 -12.74 -4.18
CA ALA A 66 -11.30 -14.15 -3.82
C ALA A 66 -9.96 -14.80 -4.21
N ALA A 67 -9.36 -14.41 -5.33
CA ALA A 67 -8.05 -14.91 -5.76
C ALA A 67 -6.91 -14.43 -4.85
N PHE A 68 -6.89 -13.13 -4.49
CA PHE A 68 -5.88 -12.58 -3.59
C PHE A 68 -6.00 -13.14 -2.18
N GLN A 69 -7.22 -13.31 -1.66
CA GLN A 69 -7.45 -13.93 -0.35
C GLN A 69 -6.89 -15.36 -0.31
N ARG A 70 -7.20 -16.18 -1.33
CA ARG A 70 -6.63 -17.54 -1.44
C ARG A 70 -5.11 -17.54 -1.54
N LEU A 71 -4.53 -16.59 -2.29
CA LEU A 71 -3.09 -16.45 -2.36
C LEU A 71 -2.52 -16.16 -0.97
N TYR A 72 -3.04 -15.14 -0.28
CA TYR A 72 -2.54 -14.70 1.03
C TYR A 72 -2.70 -15.78 2.10
N ASP A 73 -3.80 -16.54 2.07
CA ASP A 73 -4.03 -17.69 2.95
C ASP A 73 -3.04 -18.83 2.71
N SER A 74 -2.57 -18.99 1.47
CA SER A 74 -1.64 -20.05 1.09
C SER A 74 -0.16 -19.71 1.33
N LEU A 75 0.17 -18.42 1.54
CA LEU A 75 1.55 -17.98 1.67
C LEU A 75 2.12 -18.36 3.04
N PRO A 76 3.26 -19.08 3.09
CA PRO A 76 3.90 -19.41 4.34
C PRO A 76 4.51 -18.13 4.94
N ASN A 77 4.06 -17.79 6.14
CA ASN A 77 4.47 -16.59 6.85
C ASN A 77 5.48 -16.87 7.97
N ASP A 78 5.48 -18.09 8.52
CA ASP A 78 6.38 -18.47 9.60
C ASP A 78 7.76 -18.90 9.08
N ILE A 79 8.80 -18.54 9.84
CA ILE A 79 10.19 -18.95 9.60
C ILE A 79 10.80 -19.54 10.89
N PRO A 80 11.86 -20.35 10.82
CA PRO A 80 12.35 -21.12 11.98
C PRO A 80 12.71 -20.32 13.23
N ARG A 81 13.06 -19.03 13.10
CA ARG A 81 13.40 -18.15 14.23
C ARG A 81 12.18 -17.57 14.96
N ASP A 82 10.97 -17.70 14.40
CA ASP A 82 9.75 -17.14 15.01
C ASP A 82 9.37 -17.82 16.32
N LYS A 83 9.84 -19.06 16.54
CA LYS A 83 9.63 -19.80 17.79
C LYS A 83 10.24 -19.10 19.02
N ASP A 84 11.21 -18.22 18.80
CA ASP A 84 11.94 -17.49 19.84
C ASP A 84 11.44 -16.03 19.95
N GLU A 85 10.42 -15.64 19.17
CA GLU A 85 9.85 -14.30 19.22
C GLU A 85 9.00 -14.09 20.49
N PRO A 86 9.01 -12.87 21.04
CA PRO A 86 8.16 -12.54 22.17
C PRO A 86 6.68 -12.57 21.78
N GLU A 87 5.82 -12.93 22.73
CA GLU A 87 4.38 -12.98 22.52
C GLU A 87 3.82 -11.60 22.12
N VAL A 88 2.92 -11.59 21.14
CA VAL A 88 2.15 -10.41 20.74
C VAL A 88 0.68 -10.62 21.11
N LYS A 89 0.15 -9.73 21.95
CA LYS A 89 -1.28 -9.63 22.24
C LYS A 89 -1.97 -8.96 21.05
N HIS A 90 -3.06 -9.57 20.58
CA HIS A 90 -3.98 -9.00 19.60
C HIS A 90 -5.34 -8.77 20.29
N SER A 91 -5.83 -7.53 20.25
CA SER A 91 -7.18 -7.19 20.68
C SER A 91 -7.90 -6.43 19.58
N THR A 92 -9.24 -6.46 19.63
CA THR A 92 -10.09 -5.71 18.72
C THR A 92 -11.00 -4.80 19.54
N MET A 93 -11.12 -3.55 19.10
CA MET A 93 -12.14 -2.63 19.61
C MET A 93 -12.93 -2.03 18.45
N THR A 94 -14.16 -1.62 18.72
CA THR A 94 -15.04 -1.05 17.70
C THR A 94 -15.28 0.43 17.99
N ILE A 95 -15.13 1.25 16.96
CA ILE A 95 -15.48 2.67 16.99
C ILE A 95 -16.61 2.94 16.00
N LYS A 96 -17.21 4.13 16.10
CA LYS A 96 -18.22 4.59 15.13
C LYS A 96 -17.58 5.41 14.02
N GLY A 97 -17.90 5.05 12.79
CA GLY A 97 -17.58 5.78 11.58
C GLY A 97 -18.50 6.96 11.30
N PRO A 98 -18.28 7.66 10.17
CA PRO A 98 -19.01 8.87 9.79
C PRO A 98 -20.53 8.67 9.66
N ASP A 99 -20.94 7.46 9.23
CA ASP A 99 -22.35 7.12 8.96
C ASP A 99 -22.92 6.21 10.08
N ASN A 100 -22.30 6.26 11.27
CA ASN A 100 -22.58 5.37 12.41
C ASN A 100 -22.32 3.87 12.12
N ASN A 101 -21.56 3.57 11.05
CA ASN A 101 -21.03 2.24 10.78
C ASN A 101 -20.02 1.83 11.86
N ASP A 102 -19.89 0.53 12.10
CA ASP A 102 -18.84 -0.01 12.96
C ASP A 102 -17.52 -0.05 12.18
N ILE A 103 -16.44 0.38 12.83
CA ILE A 103 -15.07 0.27 12.33
C ILE A 103 -14.27 -0.48 13.40
N ALA A 104 -13.73 -1.64 13.07
CA ALA A 104 -12.84 -2.36 13.97
C ALA A 104 -11.42 -1.77 13.91
N LEU A 105 -10.81 -1.64 15.07
CA LEU A 105 -9.39 -1.34 15.24
C LEU A 105 -8.73 -2.58 15.85
N HIS A 106 -7.82 -3.20 15.10
CA HIS A 106 -7.06 -4.35 15.57
C HIS A 106 -5.70 -3.89 16.11
N VAL A 107 -5.52 -4.06 17.41
CA VAL A 107 -4.35 -3.57 18.13
C VAL A 107 -3.41 -4.74 18.40
N PHE A 108 -2.18 -4.61 17.92
CA PHE A 108 -1.09 -5.57 18.12
C PHE A 108 -0.02 -4.94 18.99
N ARG A 109 0.28 -5.59 20.12
CA ARG A 109 1.26 -5.12 21.10
C ARG A 109 2.05 -6.27 21.68
N ARG A 110 3.37 -6.11 21.79
CA ARG A 110 4.24 -7.09 22.45
C ARG A 110 3.90 -7.19 23.95
N ALA A 111 3.65 -8.39 24.44
CA ALA A 111 3.04 -8.64 25.75
C ALA A 111 3.85 -8.07 26.93
N ASP A 112 5.18 -8.13 26.87
CA ASP A 112 6.12 -7.63 27.89
C ASP A 112 6.28 -6.09 27.88
N THR A 113 5.63 -5.38 26.96
CA THR A 113 5.66 -3.91 26.88
C THR A 113 4.43 -3.26 27.50
N GLU A 114 3.52 -4.03 28.12
CA GLU A 114 2.33 -3.49 28.78
C GLU A 114 2.69 -2.39 29.80
N GLY A 115 1.95 -1.28 29.78
CA GLY A 115 2.23 -0.10 30.62
C GLY A 115 3.31 0.86 30.09
N GLN A 116 4.07 0.49 29.04
CA GLN A 116 4.99 1.42 28.37
C GLN A 116 4.23 2.35 27.42
N VAL A 117 4.84 3.47 27.03
CA VAL A 117 4.34 4.33 25.95
C VAL A 117 5.24 4.15 24.73
N LEU A 118 4.67 3.76 23.59
CA LEU A 118 5.40 3.44 22.36
C LEU A 118 4.87 4.24 21.16
N PRO A 119 5.62 4.36 20.05
CA PRO A 119 5.05 4.90 18.81
C PRO A 119 3.89 4.06 18.31
N GLY A 120 2.77 4.70 17.94
CA GLY A 120 1.62 4.06 17.32
C GLY A 120 1.72 4.07 15.80
N LEU A 121 1.60 2.91 15.19
CA LEU A 121 1.54 2.75 13.73
C LEU A 121 0.09 2.49 13.33
N LEU A 122 -0.57 3.49 12.75
CA LEU A 122 -1.90 3.31 12.19
C LEU A 122 -1.77 2.74 10.77
N TYR A 123 -2.07 1.45 10.65
CA TYR A 123 -1.88 0.69 9.43
C TYR A 123 -3.17 0.57 8.62
N THR A 124 -3.09 0.96 7.35
CA THR A 124 -4.11 0.70 6.33
C THR A 124 -3.55 -0.29 5.32
N HIS A 125 -4.27 -1.37 5.06
CA HIS A 125 -3.81 -2.45 4.19
C HIS A 125 -3.96 -2.12 2.68
N GLY A 126 -3.23 -2.86 1.86
CA GLY A 126 -3.27 -2.84 0.39
C GLY A 126 -4.56 -3.43 -0.19
N GLY A 127 -4.54 -3.78 -1.48
CA GLY A 127 -5.75 -4.19 -2.21
C GLY A 127 -6.44 -3.05 -2.97
N GLY A 128 -5.71 -1.97 -3.28
CA GLY A 128 -6.21 -0.88 -4.12
C GLY A 128 -7.42 -0.14 -3.55
N MET A 129 -7.54 -0.06 -2.22
CA MET A 129 -8.70 0.48 -1.49
C MET A 129 -10.03 -0.26 -1.79
N THR A 130 -9.93 -1.39 -2.48
CA THR A 130 -11.06 -2.03 -3.17
C THR A 130 -11.30 -3.44 -2.69
N ILE A 131 -10.26 -4.22 -2.36
CA ILE A 131 -10.34 -5.65 -2.01
C ILE A 131 -9.42 -6.01 -0.84
N ILE A 132 -9.40 -7.28 -0.45
CA ILE A 132 -8.58 -7.91 0.60
C ILE A 132 -9.05 -7.55 2.01
N ASN A 133 -9.07 -8.55 2.90
CA ASN A 133 -9.43 -8.35 4.30
C ASN A 133 -8.27 -7.71 5.08
N THR A 134 -8.60 -6.81 6.00
CA THR A 134 -7.64 -6.19 6.91
C THR A 134 -6.85 -7.25 7.70
N ILE A 135 -7.53 -8.26 8.23
CA ILE A 135 -6.93 -9.39 8.95
C ILE A 135 -6.87 -10.60 8.05
N ASN A 136 -5.66 -10.93 7.62
CA ASN A 136 -5.28 -12.15 6.88
C ASN A 136 -3.86 -12.58 7.32
N PRO A 137 -3.38 -13.78 6.97
CA PRO A 137 -2.09 -14.28 7.46
C PRO A 137 -0.89 -13.38 7.17
N VAL A 138 -0.83 -12.77 5.99
CA VAL A 138 0.26 -11.86 5.58
C VAL A 138 0.26 -10.59 6.44
N HIS A 139 -0.88 -9.90 6.53
CA HIS A 139 -0.98 -8.66 7.31
C HIS A 139 -0.86 -8.89 8.81
N VAL A 140 -1.38 -10.00 9.34
CA VAL A 140 -1.20 -10.36 10.75
C VAL A 140 0.28 -10.57 11.08
N ARG A 141 1.03 -11.26 10.21
CA ARG A 141 2.48 -11.42 10.38
C ARG A 141 3.21 -10.09 10.32
N TRP A 142 2.84 -9.20 9.38
CA TRP A 142 3.38 -7.85 9.29
C TRP A 142 3.15 -7.04 10.57
N LEU A 143 1.90 -6.94 11.03
CA LEU A 143 1.52 -6.19 12.24
C LEU A 143 2.18 -6.74 13.50
N LYS A 144 2.28 -8.06 13.64
CA LYS A 144 3.03 -8.69 14.74
C LYS A 144 4.50 -8.30 14.72
N SER A 145 5.13 -8.28 13.55
CA SER A 145 6.55 -7.95 13.42
C SER A 145 6.84 -6.49 13.79
N LEU A 146 5.96 -5.57 13.37
CA LEU A 146 6.00 -4.17 13.79
C LEU A 146 5.85 -4.02 15.32
N ALA A 147 4.92 -4.78 15.93
CA ALA A 147 4.73 -4.78 17.37
C ALA A 147 5.97 -5.31 18.11
N ILE A 148 6.55 -6.43 17.64
CA ILE A 148 7.77 -7.04 18.20
C ILE A 148 8.95 -6.05 18.18
N ALA A 149 9.07 -5.28 17.10
CA ALA A 149 10.09 -4.27 16.90
C ALA A 149 9.94 -3.03 17.81
N GLY A 150 8.90 -2.96 18.64
CA GLY A 150 8.75 -1.92 19.67
C GLY A 150 7.83 -0.78 19.29
N THR A 151 6.71 -1.10 18.64
CA THR A 151 5.60 -0.18 18.36
C THR A 151 4.27 -0.78 18.83
N VAL A 152 3.21 0.02 18.82
CA VAL A 152 1.83 -0.49 18.85
C VAL A 152 1.29 -0.38 17.44
N ALA A 153 1.05 -1.52 16.78
CA ALA A 153 0.48 -1.53 15.44
C ALA A 153 -1.05 -1.62 15.51
N ILE A 154 -1.75 -0.70 14.86
CA ILE A 154 -3.20 -0.55 14.89
C ILE A 154 -3.71 -0.65 13.46
N ALA A 155 -4.28 -1.79 13.07
CA ALA A 155 -4.89 -1.95 11.75
C ALA A 155 -6.33 -1.45 11.75
N VAL A 156 -6.67 -0.62 10.76
CA VAL A 156 -8.01 -0.07 10.57
C VAL A 156 -8.81 -0.94 9.61
N GLU A 157 -9.95 -1.48 10.07
CA GLU A 157 -10.90 -2.19 9.21
C GLU A 157 -11.83 -1.18 8.52
N PHE A 158 -11.29 -0.50 7.50
CA PHE A 158 -12.04 0.45 6.68
C PHE A 158 -12.91 -0.28 5.64
N ARG A 159 -13.99 0.36 5.19
CA ARG A 159 -14.79 -0.17 4.06
C ARG A 159 -13.96 -0.17 2.78
N ASN A 160 -13.70 -1.35 2.25
CA ASN A 160 -13.25 -1.55 0.88
C ASN A 160 -14.33 -1.11 -0.12
N ALA A 161 -13.89 -0.65 -1.29
CA ALA A 161 -14.81 -0.31 -2.38
C ALA A 161 -15.68 -1.50 -2.79
N TYR A 162 -15.11 -2.71 -2.78
CA TYR A 162 -15.85 -3.96 -2.93
C TYR A 162 -15.98 -4.67 -1.59
N LEU A 163 -17.22 -4.98 -1.22
CA LEU A 163 -17.55 -6.04 -0.29
C LEU A 163 -18.61 -6.90 -0.97
N GLU A 164 -18.72 -8.18 -0.63
CA GLU A 164 -19.70 -9.05 -1.27
C GLU A 164 -21.12 -8.44 -1.15
N GLY A 165 -21.75 -8.19 -2.30
CA GLY A 165 -23.07 -7.56 -2.40
C GLY A 165 -23.13 -6.06 -2.12
N GLN A 166 -21.99 -5.37 -1.92
CA GLN A 166 -21.95 -3.92 -1.63
C GLN A 166 -20.88 -3.21 -2.46
N HIS A 167 -21.19 -1.97 -2.87
CA HIS A 167 -20.27 -1.08 -3.57
C HIS A 167 -20.09 0.21 -2.75
N ASN A 168 -18.92 0.39 -2.15
CA ASN A 168 -18.57 1.51 -1.27
C ASN A 168 -17.49 2.40 -1.90
N PRO A 169 -17.77 3.11 -3.01
CA PRO A 169 -16.76 3.91 -3.70
C PRO A 169 -16.17 5.00 -2.81
N PHE A 170 -15.10 5.64 -3.27
CA PHE A 170 -14.57 6.85 -2.66
C PHE A 170 -15.71 7.86 -2.38
N PRO A 171 -15.80 8.44 -1.17
CA PRO A 171 -14.78 8.46 -0.12
C PRO A 171 -15.02 7.50 1.06
N ALA A 172 -15.80 6.43 0.95
CA ALA A 172 -16.22 5.60 2.10
C ALA A 172 -15.06 5.15 3.02
N GLY A 173 -14.10 4.37 2.49
CA GLY A 173 -12.94 3.93 3.26
C GLY A 173 -12.01 5.08 3.72
N SER A 174 -11.93 6.17 2.94
CA SER A 174 -11.17 7.38 3.32
C SER A 174 -11.78 8.06 4.56
N LEU A 175 -13.11 8.09 4.66
CA LEU A 175 -13.80 8.66 5.81
C LEU A 175 -13.73 7.74 7.04
N ASP A 176 -13.70 6.41 6.85
CA ASP A 176 -13.46 5.46 7.94
C ASP A 176 -12.04 5.63 8.51
N CYS A 177 -11.03 5.80 7.66
CA CYS A 177 -9.65 6.11 8.08
C CYS A 177 -9.58 7.44 8.86
N LYS A 178 -10.30 8.48 8.40
CA LYS A 178 -10.42 9.74 9.15
C LYS A 178 -11.02 9.52 10.54
N ALA A 179 -12.10 8.74 10.66
CA ALA A 179 -12.73 8.46 11.95
C ALA A 179 -11.76 7.74 12.89
N ALA A 180 -11.02 6.75 12.39
CA ALA A 180 -9.99 6.04 13.15
C ALA A 180 -8.87 6.97 13.64
N ILE A 181 -8.29 7.80 12.75
CA ILE A 181 -7.24 8.77 13.12
C ILE A 181 -7.71 9.68 14.25
N ARG A 182 -8.90 10.28 14.09
CA ARG A 182 -9.46 11.24 15.05
C ARG A 182 -9.78 10.59 16.39
N TYR A 183 -10.27 9.35 16.38
CA TYR A 183 -10.54 8.59 17.59
C TYR A 183 -9.24 8.26 18.33
N ILE A 184 -8.24 7.72 17.63
CA ILE A 184 -6.97 7.32 18.24
C ILE A 184 -6.23 8.55 18.78
N ALA A 185 -6.24 9.66 18.05
CA ALA A 185 -5.63 10.91 18.49
C ALA A 185 -6.22 11.45 19.81
N SER A 186 -7.52 11.26 20.05
CA SER A 186 -8.18 11.67 21.30
C SER A 186 -8.08 10.63 22.42
N HIS A 187 -7.64 9.41 22.13
CA HIS A 187 -7.56 8.29 23.08
C HIS A 187 -6.16 7.65 23.11
N LYS A 188 -5.09 8.41 22.82
CA LYS A 188 -3.70 7.90 22.78
C LYS A 188 -3.31 7.11 24.04
N SER A 189 -3.80 7.50 25.22
CA SER A 189 -3.58 6.79 26.48
C SER A 189 -4.11 5.36 26.48
N ASP A 190 -5.25 5.13 25.82
CA ASP A 190 -5.94 3.83 25.83
C ASP A 190 -5.18 2.80 25.00
N PHE A 191 -4.43 3.26 24.00
CA PHE A 191 -3.50 2.45 23.21
C PHE A 191 -2.09 2.40 23.82
N GLY A 192 -1.79 3.27 24.78
CA GLY A 192 -0.45 3.47 25.34
C GLY A 192 0.54 3.93 24.28
N ILE A 193 0.18 4.95 23.51
CA ILE A 193 1.02 5.54 22.45
C ILE A 193 1.29 7.03 22.64
N ASP A 194 2.42 7.53 22.13
CA ASP A 194 2.77 8.96 22.11
C ASP A 194 2.57 9.60 20.73
N LYS A 195 2.84 8.85 19.67
CA LYS A 195 2.80 9.28 18.27
C LYS A 195 1.80 8.48 17.45
N ILE A 196 1.31 9.09 16.37
CA ILE A 196 0.52 8.42 15.32
C ILE A 196 1.26 8.58 14.00
N ILE A 197 1.77 7.45 13.51
CA ILE A 197 2.37 7.34 12.19
C ILE A 197 1.38 6.63 11.28
N LEU A 198 0.99 7.28 10.19
CA LEU A 198 0.19 6.61 9.18
C LEU A 198 1.10 5.73 8.34
N THR A 199 0.72 4.47 8.13
CA THR A 199 1.50 3.55 7.32
C THR A 199 0.62 2.57 6.54
N GLY A 200 1.13 2.07 5.42
CA GLY A 200 0.42 1.12 4.57
C GLY A 200 1.15 0.86 3.27
N GLU A 201 0.80 -0.22 2.59
CA GLU A 201 1.32 -0.61 1.29
C GLU A 201 0.28 -0.47 0.17
N SER A 202 0.70 -0.14 -1.05
CA SER A 202 -0.18 -0.13 -2.22
C SER A 202 -1.38 0.81 -2.04
N GLY A 203 -2.60 0.29 -2.07
CA GLY A 203 -3.81 1.05 -1.75
C GLY A 203 -3.88 1.53 -0.29
N GLY A 204 -3.24 0.82 0.64
CA GLY A 204 -3.03 1.27 2.01
C GLY A 204 -2.03 2.43 2.07
N GLY A 205 -0.99 2.38 1.24
CA GLY A 205 -0.08 3.50 1.04
C GLY A 205 -0.80 4.74 0.51
N ASN A 206 -1.75 4.55 -0.43
CA ASN A 206 -2.65 5.63 -0.87
C ASN A 206 -3.42 6.23 0.31
N LEU A 207 -4.13 5.40 1.09
CA LEU A 207 -4.96 5.87 2.20
C LEU A 207 -4.14 6.59 3.27
N ALA A 208 -2.91 6.16 3.54
CA ALA A 208 -2.00 6.87 4.44
C ALA A 208 -1.66 8.27 3.92
N LEU A 209 -1.29 8.39 2.64
CA LEU A 209 -0.97 9.68 2.01
C LEU A 209 -2.18 10.61 1.93
N THR A 210 -3.33 10.11 1.46
CA THR A 210 -4.55 10.90 1.29
C THR A 210 -5.17 11.30 2.63
N SER A 211 -5.01 10.49 3.68
CA SER A 211 -5.42 10.85 5.04
C SER A 211 -4.64 12.04 5.58
N ALA A 212 -3.34 12.16 5.27
CA ALA A 212 -2.56 13.34 5.65
C ALA A 212 -2.99 14.59 4.87
N ILE A 213 -3.24 14.48 3.56
CA ILE A 213 -3.81 15.59 2.76
C ILE A 213 -5.17 16.02 3.33
N ARG A 214 -6.04 15.06 3.65
CA ARG A 214 -7.35 15.31 4.26
C ARG A 214 -7.21 16.04 5.59
N ALA A 215 -6.34 15.56 6.46
CA ALA A 215 -6.08 16.17 7.76
C ALA A 215 -5.57 17.60 7.66
N ASN A 216 -4.74 17.89 6.65
CA ASN A 216 -4.27 19.24 6.36
C ASN A 216 -5.41 20.16 5.91
N ARG A 217 -6.21 19.71 4.93
CA ARG A 217 -7.36 20.47 4.40
C ARG A 217 -8.42 20.75 5.47
N GLU A 218 -8.64 19.81 6.38
CA GLU A 218 -9.70 19.87 7.38
C GLU A 218 -9.22 20.35 8.77
N GLY A 219 -7.94 20.73 8.90
CA GLY A 219 -7.42 21.41 10.10
C GLY A 219 -7.10 20.51 11.30
N TYR A 220 -6.86 19.22 11.06
CA TYR A 220 -6.47 18.26 12.10
C TYR A 220 -5.11 17.58 11.87
N ILE A 221 -4.26 18.14 11.00
CA ILE A 221 -2.93 17.59 10.68
C ILE A 221 -2.02 17.38 11.90
N LYS A 222 -2.23 18.14 12.98
CA LYS A 222 -1.52 18.01 14.27
C LYS A 222 -1.71 16.65 14.96
N ASP A 223 -2.69 15.87 14.53
CA ASP A 223 -2.95 14.53 15.06
C ASP A 223 -2.01 13.48 14.46
N ILE A 224 -1.29 13.81 13.39
CA ILE A 224 -0.42 12.90 12.64
C ILE A 224 1.03 13.37 12.77
N ASP A 225 1.87 12.51 13.32
CA ASP A 225 3.27 12.81 13.61
C ASP A 225 4.18 12.46 12.41
N GLY A 226 3.74 11.56 11.52
CA GLY A 226 4.46 11.20 10.29
C GLY A 226 3.69 10.26 9.38
N VAL A 227 4.18 10.06 8.16
CA VAL A 227 3.60 9.14 7.17
C VAL A 227 4.68 8.28 6.54
N TYR A 228 4.51 6.97 6.58
CA TYR A 228 5.37 5.99 5.91
C TYR A 228 4.57 5.22 4.87
N ALA A 229 4.72 5.53 3.59
CA ALA A 229 3.98 4.86 2.52
C ALA A 229 4.88 3.88 1.75
N MET A 230 4.47 2.61 1.70
CA MET A 230 5.14 1.57 0.92
C MET A 230 4.42 1.40 -0.41
N ILE A 231 5.18 1.28 -1.50
CA ILE A 231 4.71 1.04 -2.88
C ILE A 231 3.37 1.72 -3.21
N PRO A 232 3.20 3.04 -2.94
CA PRO A 232 1.88 3.63 -2.85
C PRO A 232 1.20 3.72 -4.23
N SER A 233 -0.09 3.36 -4.29
CA SER A 233 -0.93 3.50 -5.48
C SER A 233 -1.53 4.90 -5.58
N THR A 234 -0.90 5.81 -6.29
CA THR A 234 -1.17 7.25 -6.22
C THR A 234 -1.88 7.86 -7.41
N SER A 235 -1.82 7.26 -8.61
CA SER A 235 -2.13 7.98 -9.86
C SER A 235 -3.43 7.63 -10.57
N ASN A 236 -4.02 6.47 -10.25
CA ASN A 236 -5.09 5.86 -11.06
C ASN A 236 -4.67 5.62 -12.54
N GLY A 237 -3.38 5.44 -12.81
CA GLY A 237 -2.86 5.46 -14.17
C GLY A 237 -3.01 4.18 -14.99
N GLY A 238 -3.64 3.13 -14.44
CA GLY A 238 -3.77 1.82 -15.10
C GLY A 238 -4.41 1.87 -16.50
N GLY A 239 -5.33 2.82 -16.72
CA GLY A 239 -6.01 3.04 -18.01
C GLY A 239 -5.44 4.17 -18.88
N TRP A 240 -4.29 4.77 -18.52
CA TRP A 240 -3.72 5.86 -19.31
C TRP A 240 -3.24 5.39 -20.70
N PRO A 241 -3.22 6.27 -21.71
CA PRO A 241 -2.55 5.97 -22.97
C PRO A 241 -1.07 5.64 -22.74
N LYS A 242 -0.54 4.66 -23.47
CA LYS A 242 0.86 4.22 -23.35
C LYS A 242 1.84 5.38 -23.47
N GLU A 243 1.58 6.32 -24.38
CA GLU A 243 2.43 7.48 -24.62
C GLU A 243 2.56 8.35 -23.37
N ARG A 244 1.46 8.48 -22.61
CA ARG A 244 1.46 9.19 -21.32
C ARG A 244 2.24 8.40 -20.27
N MET A 245 1.98 7.10 -20.13
CA MET A 245 2.71 6.24 -19.18
C MET A 245 4.22 6.33 -19.40
N VAL A 246 4.69 6.10 -20.63
CA VAL A 246 6.13 6.13 -20.97
C VAL A 246 6.75 7.50 -20.70
N LYS A 247 5.98 8.59 -20.86
CA LYS A 247 6.47 9.95 -20.64
C LYS A 247 6.50 10.35 -19.18
N GLU A 248 5.45 10.03 -18.42
CA GLU A 248 5.24 10.55 -17.06
C GLU A 248 5.67 9.55 -15.97
N LEU A 249 5.37 8.25 -16.17
CA LEU A 249 5.54 7.18 -15.19
C LEU A 249 6.01 5.89 -15.88
N PRO A 250 7.23 5.87 -16.46
CA PRO A 250 7.68 4.80 -17.34
C PRO A 250 7.67 3.40 -16.72
N SER A 251 7.81 3.27 -15.39
CA SER A 251 7.69 2.01 -14.66
C SER A 251 6.37 1.30 -14.91
N MET A 252 5.27 2.04 -15.08
CA MET A 252 3.95 1.46 -15.36
C MET A 252 4.00 0.54 -16.56
N TYR A 253 4.57 1.04 -17.67
CA TYR A 253 4.71 0.23 -18.87
C TYR A 253 5.84 -0.78 -18.72
N ALA A 254 6.98 -0.38 -18.15
CA ALA A 254 8.17 -1.22 -18.03
C ALA A 254 7.90 -2.52 -17.26
N HIS A 255 7.05 -2.47 -16.25
CA HIS A 255 6.77 -3.57 -15.32
C HIS A 255 5.29 -4.00 -15.31
N ASP A 256 4.51 -3.61 -16.33
CA ASP A 256 3.14 -4.09 -16.47
C ASP A 256 3.08 -5.63 -16.51
N GLY A 257 2.38 -6.21 -15.54
CA GLY A 257 2.22 -7.65 -15.37
C GLY A 257 3.26 -8.29 -14.44
N TYR A 258 4.15 -7.51 -13.83
CA TYR A 258 5.10 -7.99 -12.81
C TYR A 258 4.41 -7.97 -11.44
N ILE A 259 3.85 -9.11 -11.02
CA ILE A 259 2.94 -9.26 -9.86
C ILE A 259 1.61 -8.50 -10.01
N LEU A 260 1.67 -7.23 -10.41
CA LEU A 260 0.54 -6.32 -10.59
C LEU A 260 0.34 -6.02 -12.09
N SER A 261 -0.91 -6.13 -12.56
CA SER A 261 -1.26 -5.76 -13.94
C SER A 261 -1.98 -4.40 -13.99
N LEU A 262 -1.65 -3.60 -15.01
CA LEU A 262 -2.32 -2.31 -15.23
C LEU A 262 -3.80 -2.48 -15.57
N LYS A 263 -4.18 -3.61 -16.18
CA LYS A 263 -5.58 -3.93 -16.46
C LYS A 263 -6.39 -4.11 -15.17
N PHE A 264 -5.87 -4.83 -14.18
CA PHE A 264 -6.51 -4.93 -12.87
C PHE A 264 -6.62 -3.54 -12.22
N MET A 265 -5.56 -2.74 -12.30
CA MET A 265 -5.57 -1.39 -11.75
C MET A 265 -6.60 -0.46 -12.42
N GLU A 266 -6.77 -0.53 -13.74
CA GLU A 266 -7.78 0.24 -14.47
C GLU A 266 -9.19 -0.08 -13.94
N ILE A 267 -9.51 -1.37 -13.84
CA ILE A 267 -10.82 -1.87 -13.41
C ILE A 267 -11.07 -1.51 -11.94
N SER A 268 -10.11 -1.81 -11.07
CA SER A 268 -10.18 -1.55 -9.62
C SER A 268 -10.24 -0.04 -9.32
N GLY A 269 -9.39 0.75 -10.00
CA GLY A 269 -9.38 2.21 -9.86
C GLY A 269 -10.66 2.88 -10.32
N HIS A 270 -11.27 2.40 -11.42
CA HIS A 270 -12.61 2.85 -11.83
C HIS A 270 -13.69 2.43 -10.83
N TYR A 271 -13.61 1.22 -10.27
CA TYR A 271 -14.56 0.74 -9.27
C TYR A 271 -14.51 1.60 -7.99
N TYR A 272 -13.31 2.01 -7.56
CA TYR A 272 -13.10 2.92 -6.43
C TYR A 272 -13.53 4.36 -6.73
N THR A 273 -13.21 4.87 -7.92
CA THR A 273 -13.51 6.26 -8.36
C THR A 273 -14.32 6.27 -9.66
N PRO A 274 -15.64 6.05 -9.59
CA PRO A 274 -16.44 5.85 -10.79
C PRO A 274 -16.68 7.14 -11.60
N THR A 275 -16.55 8.32 -10.98
CA THR A 275 -16.80 9.63 -11.62
C THR A 275 -15.52 10.28 -12.11
N ASP A 276 -15.60 11.13 -13.14
CA ASP A 276 -14.43 11.81 -13.68
C ASP A 276 -13.79 12.78 -12.67
N GLU A 277 -14.58 13.38 -11.78
CA GLU A 277 -14.08 14.23 -10.70
C GLU A 277 -13.27 13.41 -9.68
N SER A 278 -13.78 12.25 -9.27
CA SER A 278 -13.11 11.40 -8.27
C SER A 278 -11.82 10.76 -8.82
N LYS A 279 -11.72 10.50 -10.12
CA LYS A 279 -10.51 9.96 -10.77
C LYS A 279 -9.29 10.87 -10.69
N VAL A 280 -9.49 12.17 -10.45
CA VAL A 280 -8.42 13.17 -10.35
C VAL A 280 -8.45 13.95 -9.03
N ASP A 281 -9.29 13.55 -8.07
CA ASP A 281 -9.32 14.16 -6.74
C ASP A 281 -8.05 13.76 -5.96
N PRO A 282 -7.23 14.70 -5.46
CA PRO A 282 -6.06 14.38 -4.65
C PRO A 282 -6.36 13.70 -3.31
N LEU A 283 -7.62 13.68 -2.85
CA LEU A 283 -8.05 12.88 -1.70
C LEU A 283 -8.36 11.42 -2.05
N ALA A 284 -8.47 11.08 -3.34
CA ALA A 284 -8.55 9.71 -3.83
C ALA A 284 -7.23 9.24 -4.45
N TRP A 285 -6.53 10.14 -5.15
CA TRP A 285 -5.34 9.85 -5.94
C TRP A 285 -4.28 10.94 -5.72
N PRO A 286 -3.38 10.77 -4.74
CA PRO A 286 -2.46 11.82 -4.29
C PRO A 286 -1.46 12.27 -5.37
N HIS A 287 -1.32 11.54 -6.48
CA HIS A 287 -0.61 12.00 -7.69
C HIS A 287 -1.13 13.34 -8.22
N TYR A 288 -2.40 13.69 -7.99
CA TYR A 288 -2.99 14.95 -8.42
C TYR A 288 -2.87 16.09 -7.38
N ALA A 289 -2.24 15.85 -6.23
CA ALA A 289 -2.08 16.86 -5.18
C ALA A 289 -1.28 18.08 -5.68
N THR A 290 -1.73 19.27 -5.36
CA THR A 290 -0.99 20.51 -5.66
C THR A 290 0.03 20.80 -4.57
N GLU A 291 0.98 21.70 -4.80
CA GLU A 291 1.91 22.17 -3.75
C GLU A 291 1.15 22.69 -2.51
N LYS A 292 0.01 23.37 -2.72
CA LYS A 292 -0.87 23.85 -1.64
C LYS A 292 -1.42 22.72 -0.78
N ASP A 293 -1.75 21.57 -1.39
CA ASP A 293 -2.27 20.41 -0.66
C ASP A 293 -1.20 19.78 0.24
N LEU A 294 0.06 19.83 -0.19
CA LEU A 294 1.19 19.18 0.45
C LEU A 294 1.93 20.06 1.46
N LYS A 295 1.85 21.38 1.32
CA LYS A 295 2.52 22.31 2.23
C LYS A 295 1.98 22.14 3.66
N GLY A 296 2.90 21.97 4.61
CA GLY A 296 2.57 21.81 6.04
C GLY A 296 2.27 20.37 6.47
N LEU A 297 2.38 19.38 5.56
CA LEU A 297 2.31 17.97 5.94
C LEU A 297 3.50 17.58 6.86
N PRO A 298 3.31 16.58 7.75
CA PRO A 298 4.36 16.07 8.64
C PRO A 298 5.47 15.37 7.85
N PRO A 299 6.57 14.95 8.49
CA PRO A 299 7.59 14.16 7.81
C PRO A 299 7.01 12.95 7.07
N HIS A 300 7.55 12.66 5.89
CA HIS A 300 7.13 11.52 5.06
C HIS A 300 8.31 10.60 4.75
N HIS A 301 8.04 9.31 4.60
CA HIS A 301 8.95 8.35 4.00
C HIS A 301 8.21 7.55 2.92
N ILE A 302 8.82 7.42 1.74
CA ILE A 302 8.27 6.65 0.61
C ILE A 302 9.21 5.48 0.30
N ALA A 303 8.73 4.25 0.44
CA ALA A 303 9.43 3.06 -0.01
C ALA A 303 8.80 2.57 -1.33
N VAL A 304 9.62 2.22 -2.33
CA VAL A 304 9.15 1.65 -3.60
C VAL A 304 9.93 0.40 -3.95
N ASP A 305 9.40 -0.43 -4.84
CA ASP A 305 10.07 -1.65 -5.31
C ASP A 305 10.62 -1.45 -6.73
N GLU A 306 11.79 -2.02 -7.03
CA GLU A 306 12.49 -1.78 -8.30
C GLU A 306 11.68 -2.26 -9.53
N LEU A 307 11.03 -3.41 -9.40
CA LEU A 307 10.32 -4.11 -10.48
C LEU A 307 8.80 -3.93 -10.38
N ASP A 308 8.35 -2.84 -9.76
CA ASP A 308 6.95 -2.49 -9.57
C ASP A 308 6.48 -1.50 -10.63
N PRO A 309 5.31 -1.71 -11.27
CA PRO A 309 4.71 -0.68 -12.13
C PRO A 309 4.44 0.64 -11.40
N LEU A 310 4.24 0.64 -10.07
CA LEU A 310 3.96 1.84 -9.27
C LEU A 310 5.21 2.60 -8.79
N ARG A 311 6.40 2.10 -9.11
CA ARG A 311 7.66 2.68 -8.65
C ARG A 311 7.75 4.18 -8.94
N ASP A 312 7.51 4.59 -10.17
CA ASP A 312 7.73 5.97 -10.58
C ASP A 312 6.67 6.92 -10.02
N GLU A 313 5.46 6.46 -9.71
CA GLU A 313 4.43 7.31 -9.13
C GLU A 313 4.67 7.59 -7.65
N GLY A 314 5.18 6.60 -6.90
CA GLY A 314 5.66 6.81 -5.54
C GLY A 314 6.84 7.80 -5.52
N MET A 315 7.82 7.62 -6.41
CA MET A 315 8.95 8.54 -6.53
C MET A 315 8.54 9.96 -6.99
N ALA A 316 7.56 10.06 -7.89
CA ALA A 316 7.00 11.35 -8.31
C ALA A 316 6.30 12.05 -7.14
N TYR A 317 5.55 11.33 -6.31
CA TYR A 317 4.91 11.89 -5.13
C TYR A 317 5.95 12.36 -4.08
N ALA A 318 7.02 11.58 -3.86
CA ALA A 318 8.13 12.00 -3.00
C ALA A 318 8.76 13.33 -3.46
N ARG A 319 8.96 13.51 -4.77
CA ARG A 319 9.45 14.78 -5.33
C ARG A 319 8.48 15.94 -5.12
N LYS A 320 7.17 15.69 -5.20
CA LYS A 320 6.15 16.72 -4.95
C LYS A 320 6.13 17.16 -3.48
N LEU A 321 6.31 16.22 -2.55
CA LEU A 321 6.48 16.52 -1.12
C LEU A 321 7.70 17.40 -0.89
N ASP A 322 8.86 17.02 -1.45
CA ASP A 322 10.11 17.79 -1.34
C ASP A 322 9.95 19.21 -1.91
N ALA A 323 9.37 19.33 -3.10
CA ALA A 323 9.09 20.62 -3.74
C ALA A 323 8.14 21.52 -2.91
N ALA A 324 7.22 20.92 -2.13
CA ALA A 324 6.33 21.64 -1.22
C ALA A 324 6.98 21.98 0.14
N GLY A 325 8.25 21.63 0.34
CA GLY A 325 9.00 21.86 1.58
C GLY A 325 8.73 20.86 2.70
N VAL A 326 8.14 19.71 2.39
CA VAL A 326 7.91 18.63 3.36
C VAL A 326 9.21 17.86 3.58
N LYS A 327 9.54 17.55 4.84
CA LYS A 327 10.68 16.66 5.15
C LYS A 327 10.37 15.26 4.64
N VAL A 328 10.97 14.87 3.52
CA VAL A 328 10.72 13.57 2.88
C VAL A 328 12.01 12.79 2.65
N THR A 329 11.95 11.49 2.90
CA THR A 329 12.98 10.53 2.45
C THR A 329 12.32 9.47 1.58
N ALA A 330 13.09 8.90 0.64
CA ALA A 330 12.61 7.79 -0.17
C ALA A 330 13.71 6.75 -0.40
N HIS A 331 13.34 5.49 -0.52
CA HIS A 331 14.25 4.42 -0.92
C HIS A 331 13.57 3.44 -1.89
N MET A 332 14.39 2.65 -2.57
CA MET A 332 13.95 1.61 -3.48
C MET A 332 14.49 0.25 -3.03
N ASN A 333 13.61 -0.74 -2.92
CA ASN A 333 13.96 -2.14 -2.69
C ASN A 333 14.37 -2.78 -4.01
N LEU A 334 15.62 -3.26 -4.09
CA LEU A 334 16.15 -3.85 -5.31
C LEU A 334 15.69 -5.31 -5.50
N GLY A 335 15.45 -5.65 -6.76
CA GLY A 335 15.20 -6.99 -7.26
C GLY A 335 13.85 -7.60 -6.91
N ILE A 336 12.90 -6.81 -6.43
CA ILE A 336 11.57 -7.30 -6.05
C ILE A 336 10.47 -6.53 -6.78
N GLY A 337 9.34 -7.20 -7.01
CA GLY A 337 8.13 -6.58 -7.56
C GLY A 337 7.17 -6.19 -6.43
N HIS A 338 6.05 -5.57 -6.82
CA HIS A 338 5.06 -4.96 -5.94
C HIS A 338 4.75 -5.76 -4.67
N GLY A 339 5.22 -5.29 -3.50
CA GLY A 339 4.84 -5.77 -2.16
C GLY A 339 5.42 -7.14 -1.81
N CYS A 340 6.42 -7.58 -2.56
CA CYS A 340 7.01 -8.91 -2.37
C CYS A 340 7.80 -9.03 -1.06
N ASP A 341 8.32 -7.91 -0.54
CA ASP A 341 8.97 -7.82 0.77
C ASP A 341 8.02 -8.14 1.92
N ILE A 342 6.73 -7.82 1.79
CA ILE A 342 5.69 -8.16 2.78
C ILE A 342 5.10 -9.55 2.52
N MET A 343 4.72 -9.85 1.26
CA MET A 343 4.00 -11.09 0.92
C MET A 343 4.87 -12.35 1.05
N PHE A 344 6.14 -12.28 0.63
CA PHE A 344 7.00 -13.47 0.51
C PHE A 344 8.02 -13.57 1.63
N ARG A 345 7.63 -13.26 2.88
CA ARG A 345 8.52 -13.26 4.06
C ARG A 345 9.41 -14.50 4.18
N GLN A 346 8.88 -15.70 3.96
CA GLN A 346 9.70 -16.92 4.04
C GLN A 346 10.81 -16.96 2.97
N THR A 347 10.56 -16.40 1.79
CA THR A 347 11.52 -16.36 0.68
C THR A 347 12.49 -15.18 0.80
N LEU A 348 11.99 -14.05 1.32
CA LEU A 348 12.69 -12.78 1.42
C LEU A 348 12.73 -12.25 2.88
N PRO A 349 13.24 -13.02 3.85
CA PRO A 349 13.21 -12.60 5.25
C PRO A 349 14.03 -11.32 5.49
N ASP A 350 15.13 -11.13 4.75
CA ASP A 350 15.98 -9.95 4.91
C ASP A 350 15.32 -8.66 4.37
N HIS A 351 14.58 -8.75 3.25
CA HIS A 351 13.78 -7.63 2.75
C HIS A 351 12.64 -7.30 3.71
N PHE A 352 11.94 -8.32 4.22
CA PHE A 352 10.88 -8.16 5.20
C PHE A 352 11.40 -7.47 6.47
N ASP A 353 12.52 -7.94 7.03
CA ASP A 353 13.14 -7.35 8.23
C ASP A 353 13.57 -5.90 7.97
N THR A 354 14.19 -5.64 6.81
CA THR A 354 14.60 -4.28 6.42
C THR A 354 13.39 -3.34 6.34
N ALA A 355 12.26 -3.81 5.82
CA ALA A 355 11.03 -3.02 5.76
C ALA A 355 10.49 -2.71 7.17
N VAL A 356 10.44 -3.72 8.06
CA VAL A 356 10.04 -3.55 9.47
C VAL A 356 10.94 -2.54 10.18
N ASP A 357 12.26 -2.72 10.08
CA ASP A 357 13.25 -1.85 10.73
C ASP A 357 13.15 -0.42 10.22
N SER A 358 12.93 -0.22 8.91
CA SER A 358 12.78 1.10 8.31
C SER A 358 11.53 1.83 8.81
N VAL A 359 10.38 1.15 8.88
CA VAL A 359 9.13 1.72 9.42
C VAL A 359 9.31 2.12 10.89
N VAL A 360 9.87 1.24 11.70
CA VAL A 360 10.07 1.46 13.14
C VAL A 360 11.10 2.57 13.40
N ALA A 361 12.20 2.59 12.64
CA ALA A 361 13.20 3.64 12.73
C ALA A 361 12.62 5.01 12.35
N PHE A 362 11.76 5.07 11.33
CA PHE A 362 11.03 6.27 10.98
C PHE A 362 10.15 6.74 12.14
N ALA A 363 9.32 5.86 12.70
CA ALA A 363 8.41 6.17 13.80
C ALA A 363 9.12 6.68 15.06
N ARG A 364 10.29 6.14 15.37
CA ARG A 364 11.13 6.61 16.49
C ARG A 364 11.70 8.01 16.25
N ARG A 365 12.05 8.32 15.01
CA ARG A 365 12.77 9.55 14.62
C ARG A 365 11.88 10.79 14.54
N VAL A 366 10.63 10.65 14.10
CA VAL A 366 9.75 11.79 13.82
C VAL A 366 9.24 12.48 15.06
#